data_AF-A0A248QEH7-F1
#
_entry.id   AF-A0A248QEH7-F1
#
_cell.length_a   1.000
_cell.length_b   1.000
_cell.length_c   1.000
_cell.angle_alpha   90.00
_cell.angle_beta   90.00
_cell.angle_gamma   90.00
#
_symmetry.space_group_name_H-M   'P 1'
#
loop_
_entity.id
_entity.type
_entity.pdbx_description
1 polymer ?
#
loop_
_entity_poly.entity_id
_entity_poly.type
_entity_poly.pdbx_seq_one_letter_code
_entity_poly.pdbx_strand_id
1 'polypeptide(L)'
;MSYTTAESVVPTSTWAATNLFYVLVVPALILWYAYWRMSRRHMYELAAKLHGPPGLPLLGNALEFTGGSHDIFRNVIEKSIPFDGESVVKIWIGPRLLVFLYDPRDVELILSSHTHIDKADEYRFFKPWLGDGLLISTGQKWRSHRKLIAPTFHLNVLKSFIDLFNANSRAVVNKLKKESGEFDCHDYMSECTVEILLETAMGVSKTTQDQSGFEYAMAVMKMCDILHLRHTKIWLRPDLLFKFTDYAKTQTKLLDVIHGLTKKVIRRKKEEFNSGKRPTILNDYSSTTEETTKTTSVEGLSFGQAAGLKDDLDVDDADVGQKKRLAFLDLLLESSQSGVVISDEEIKEQVDTIMFEGHDTTAAGSSFFLSMMGIHQDIQDKVIEELDKIFGDSDRPVTFQDTLEMKYLERCLMETLRMFPPVPIIARHLKQDITLPSCGKQVPAGTTVVVATYKLHRRPDVYENPTKFDPDNFLPEKSANRHYYAFVPFSAGPRSCVGRKYAMLKLKIILSTILRNFRVYSDLKESDFKLQADIILKRAEGFKVRLQPRKLAKAC
;
A
#
# COMPACT_ATOMS: atom_id res chain seq x y z
N MET A 1 -81.28 1.79 -49.03
CA MET A 1 -79.88 1.33 -49.16
C MET A 1 -79.13 1.90 -47.98
N SER A 2 -78.99 1.12 -46.91
CA SER A 2 -78.31 1.51 -45.69
C SER A 2 -77.21 0.48 -45.44
N TYR A 3 -75.97 0.85 -45.72
CA TYR A 3 -74.81 0.06 -45.33
C TYR A 3 -74.58 0.29 -43.84
N THR A 4 -74.85 -0.73 -43.04
CA THR A 4 -74.51 -0.72 -41.61
C THR A 4 -73.22 -1.52 -41.45
N THR A 5 -72.18 -0.84 -40.98
CA THR A 5 -70.85 -1.34 -40.65
C THR A 5 -70.92 -2.37 -39.52
N ALA A 6 -70.36 -3.56 -39.75
CA ALA A 6 -70.04 -4.50 -38.68
C ALA A 6 -68.56 -4.35 -38.34
N GLU A 7 -68.25 -3.59 -37.28
CA GLU A 7 -66.93 -3.62 -36.66
C GLU A 7 -66.81 -4.90 -35.83
N SER A 8 -65.91 -5.80 -36.24
CA SER A 8 -65.49 -6.95 -35.46
C SER A 8 -64.52 -6.50 -34.36
N VAL A 9 -65.03 -6.36 -33.14
CA VAL A 9 -64.17 -6.23 -31.96
C VAL A 9 -63.59 -7.60 -31.63
N VAL A 10 -62.36 -7.85 -32.07
CA VAL A 10 -61.54 -8.97 -31.58
C VAL A 10 -61.08 -8.62 -30.16
N PRO A 11 -61.40 -9.40 -29.12
CA PRO A 11 -60.84 -9.17 -27.81
C PRO A 11 -59.37 -9.61 -27.85
N THR A 12 -58.46 -8.64 -27.95
CA THR A 12 -57.03 -8.90 -27.82
C THR A 12 -56.74 -9.36 -26.40
N SER A 13 -56.39 -10.64 -26.27
CA SER A 13 -55.99 -11.27 -25.01
C SER A 13 -54.63 -10.75 -24.55
N THR A 14 -54.62 -9.54 -23.99
CA THR A 14 -53.47 -8.96 -23.27
C THR A 14 -53.10 -9.75 -22.00
N TRP A 15 -53.85 -10.81 -21.69
CA TRP A 15 -53.67 -11.72 -20.54
C TRP A 15 -52.65 -12.87 -20.73
N ALA A 16 -52.07 -13.07 -21.93
CA ALA A 16 -51.32 -14.30 -22.21
C ALA A 16 -49.80 -14.21 -22.00
N ALA A 17 -49.13 -13.12 -22.41
CA ALA A 17 -47.66 -13.09 -22.46
C ALA A 17 -47.01 -12.72 -21.12
N THR A 18 -47.52 -11.71 -20.43
CA THR A 18 -47.02 -11.24 -19.13
C THR A 18 -47.22 -12.27 -18.02
N ASN A 19 -48.38 -12.92 -17.98
CA ASN A 19 -48.67 -13.97 -17.00
C ASN A 19 -47.81 -15.23 -17.23
N LEU A 20 -47.61 -15.65 -18.48
CA LEU A 20 -46.71 -16.76 -18.81
C LEU A 20 -45.25 -16.45 -18.45
N PHE A 21 -44.81 -15.20 -18.67
CA PHE A 21 -43.49 -14.74 -18.24
C PHE A 21 -43.32 -14.87 -16.72
N TYR A 22 -44.25 -14.39 -15.90
CA TYR A 22 -44.16 -14.55 -14.44
C TYR A 22 -44.25 -16.02 -13.99
N VAL A 23 -45.08 -16.84 -14.64
CA VAL A 23 -45.23 -18.28 -14.35
C VAL A 23 -43.95 -19.07 -14.62
N LEU A 24 -43.10 -18.65 -15.57
CA LEU A 24 -41.81 -19.31 -15.84
C LEU A 24 -40.66 -18.68 -15.06
N VAL A 25 -40.64 -17.35 -14.94
CA VAL A 25 -39.54 -16.62 -14.30
C VAL A 25 -39.53 -16.82 -12.79
N VAL A 26 -40.68 -16.82 -12.11
CA VAL A 26 -40.71 -16.98 -10.65
C VAL A 26 -40.19 -18.36 -10.22
N PRO A 27 -40.65 -19.50 -10.78
CA PRO A 27 -40.07 -20.81 -10.46
C PRO A 27 -38.60 -20.92 -10.87
N ALA A 28 -38.20 -20.34 -12.02
CA ALA A 28 -36.80 -20.32 -12.42
C ALA A 28 -35.93 -19.55 -11.42
N LEU A 29 -36.39 -18.41 -10.91
CA LEU A 29 -35.71 -17.62 -9.87
C LEU A 29 -35.67 -18.37 -8.52
N ILE A 30 -36.73 -19.07 -8.15
CA ILE A 30 -36.78 -19.90 -6.93
C ILE A 30 -35.81 -21.07 -7.06
N LEU A 31 -35.82 -21.80 -8.18
CA LEU A 31 -34.90 -22.90 -8.45
C LEU A 31 -33.44 -22.40 -8.49
N TRP A 32 -33.21 -21.26 -9.13
CA TRP A 32 -31.90 -20.61 -9.16
C TRP A 32 -31.44 -20.23 -7.75
N TYR A 33 -32.31 -19.63 -6.94
CA TYR A 33 -32.00 -19.27 -5.56
C TYR A 33 -31.77 -20.51 -4.68
N ALA A 34 -32.58 -21.55 -4.84
CA ALA A 34 -32.43 -22.83 -4.13
C ALA A 34 -31.10 -23.50 -4.51
N TYR A 35 -30.78 -23.60 -5.80
CA TYR A 35 -29.50 -24.09 -6.30
C TYR A 35 -28.33 -23.23 -5.79
N TRP A 36 -28.47 -21.91 -5.79
CA TRP A 36 -27.47 -20.98 -5.26
C TRP A 36 -27.26 -21.14 -3.74
N ARG A 37 -28.32 -21.37 -2.97
CA ARG A 37 -28.23 -21.66 -1.53
C ARG A 37 -27.62 -23.03 -1.27
N MET A 38 -27.99 -24.05 -2.05
CA MET A 38 -27.44 -25.41 -1.93
C MET A 38 -25.96 -25.45 -2.28
N SER A 39 -25.55 -24.83 -3.38
CA SER A 39 -24.13 -24.77 -3.80
C SER A 39 -23.24 -24.03 -2.79
N ARG A 40 -23.81 -23.15 -1.97
CA ARG A 40 -23.10 -22.38 -0.94
C ARG A 40 -23.37 -22.86 0.49
N ARG A 41 -24.06 -23.99 0.66
CA ARG A 41 -24.45 -24.52 1.97
C ARG A 41 -23.25 -24.68 2.90
N HIS A 42 -22.16 -25.29 2.41
CA HIS A 42 -20.91 -25.48 3.16
C HIS A 42 -20.34 -24.15 3.70
N MET A 43 -20.29 -23.12 2.85
CA MET A 43 -19.84 -21.79 3.24
C MET A 43 -20.71 -21.20 4.35
N TYR A 44 -22.04 -21.32 4.25
CA TYR A 44 -22.95 -20.82 5.28
C TYR A 44 -22.83 -21.59 6.61
N GLU A 45 -22.66 -22.91 6.57
CA GLU A 45 -22.49 -23.76 7.75
C GLU A 45 -21.21 -23.42 8.53
N LEU A 46 -20.08 -23.24 7.82
CA LEU A 46 -18.84 -22.82 8.46
C LEU A 46 -18.90 -21.36 8.92
N ALA A 47 -19.44 -20.46 8.10
CA ALA A 47 -19.60 -19.07 8.47
C ALA A 47 -20.48 -18.90 9.71
N ALA A 48 -21.52 -19.70 9.90
CA ALA A 48 -22.39 -19.65 11.08
C ALA A 48 -21.63 -19.80 12.40
N LYS A 49 -20.50 -20.52 12.41
CA LYS A 49 -19.63 -20.74 13.59
C LYS A 49 -18.72 -19.56 13.92
N LEU A 50 -18.48 -18.66 12.97
CA LEU A 50 -17.67 -17.45 13.15
C LEU A 50 -18.53 -16.31 13.72
N HIS A 51 -17.97 -15.56 14.66
CA HIS A 51 -18.64 -14.40 15.26
C HIS A 51 -18.55 -13.18 14.36
N GLY A 52 -19.55 -12.30 14.44
CA GLY A 52 -19.59 -11.06 13.67
C GLY A 52 -20.95 -10.38 13.75
N PRO A 53 -21.05 -9.11 13.31
CA PRO A 53 -22.30 -8.36 13.38
C PRO A 53 -23.41 -9.02 12.55
N PRO A 54 -24.68 -8.94 12.99
CA PRO A 54 -25.80 -9.44 12.21
C PRO A 54 -25.88 -8.68 10.87
N GLY A 55 -26.11 -9.41 9.77
CA GLY A 55 -26.26 -8.84 8.44
C GLY A 55 -27.71 -8.88 7.98
N LEU A 56 -28.13 -7.88 7.20
CA LEU A 56 -29.44 -7.87 6.57
C LEU A 56 -29.56 -8.97 5.49
N PRO A 57 -30.76 -9.49 5.22
CA PRO A 57 -30.97 -10.38 4.09
C PRO A 57 -30.47 -9.76 2.78
N LEU A 58 -29.75 -10.55 1.98
CA LEU A 58 -29.16 -10.19 0.67
C LEU A 58 -28.09 -9.09 0.67
N LEU A 59 -28.16 -8.10 1.55
CA LEU A 59 -27.22 -6.98 1.64
C LEU A 59 -26.08 -7.23 2.63
N GLY A 60 -26.31 -8.05 3.66
CA GLY A 60 -25.38 -8.24 4.76
C GLY A 60 -25.17 -6.94 5.55
N ASN A 61 -23.91 -6.59 5.77
CA ASN A 61 -23.42 -5.40 6.45
C ASN A 61 -23.11 -4.25 5.47
N ALA A 62 -23.62 -4.30 4.24
CA ALA A 62 -23.42 -3.29 3.20
C ALA A 62 -23.67 -1.84 3.66
N LEU A 63 -24.72 -1.63 4.46
CA LEU A 63 -25.12 -0.30 4.92
C LEU A 63 -24.12 0.32 5.90
N GLU A 64 -23.20 -0.48 6.44
CA GLU A 64 -22.14 0.00 7.33
C GLU A 64 -21.04 0.78 6.59
N PHE A 65 -21.03 0.69 5.25
CA PHE A 65 -20.08 1.37 4.39
C PHE A 65 -20.67 2.62 3.72
N THR A 66 -21.66 3.26 4.36
CA THR A 66 -22.22 4.55 3.92
C THR A 66 -21.56 5.74 4.62
N GLY A 67 -21.50 6.90 3.97
CA GLY A 67 -20.88 8.12 4.50
C GLY A 67 -19.63 8.54 3.72
N GLY A 68 -18.85 9.46 4.28
CA GLY A 68 -17.51 9.79 3.78
C GLY A 68 -16.47 8.75 4.19
N SER A 69 -15.28 8.77 3.57
CA SER A 69 -14.21 7.80 3.86
C SER A 69 -13.84 7.73 5.35
N HIS A 70 -13.77 8.89 6.02
CA HIS A 70 -13.55 8.96 7.47
C HIS A 70 -14.67 8.30 8.28
N ASP A 71 -15.93 8.58 7.94
CA ASP A 71 -17.08 8.01 8.66
C ASP A 71 -17.11 6.49 8.50
N ILE A 72 -16.84 5.99 7.29
CA ILE A 72 -16.76 4.55 7.01
C ILE A 72 -15.67 3.91 7.85
N PHE A 73 -14.45 4.48 7.86
CA PHE A 73 -13.36 3.94 8.64
C PHE A 73 -13.68 3.93 10.15
N ARG A 74 -14.16 5.06 10.68
CA ARG A 74 -14.59 5.19 12.08
C ARG A 74 -15.66 4.15 12.43
N ASN A 75 -16.73 4.06 11.63
CA ASN A 75 -17.83 3.10 11.86
C ASN A 75 -17.33 1.66 11.87
N VAL A 76 -16.43 1.29 10.94
CA VAL A 76 -15.84 -0.06 10.89
C VAL A 76 -15.03 -0.36 12.15
N ILE A 77 -14.22 0.59 12.61
CA ILE A 77 -13.42 0.42 13.83
C ILE A 77 -14.32 0.32 15.06
N GLU A 78 -15.23 1.27 15.26
CA GLU A 78 -16.16 1.31 16.40
C GLU A 78 -17.01 0.03 16.49
N LYS A 79 -17.56 -0.43 15.36
CA LYS A 79 -18.35 -1.67 15.32
C LYS A 79 -17.52 -2.94 15.50
N SER A 80 -16.19 -2.84 15.39
CA SER A 80 -15.31 -3.96 15.67
C SER A 80 -14.96 -4.13 17.15
N ILE A 81 -15.13 -3.08 17.98
CA ILE A 81 -14.77 -3.06 19.41
C ILE A 81 -15.45 -4.18 20.21
N PRO A 82 -16.76 -4.46 20.06
CA PRO A 82 -17.41 -5.56 20.78
C PRO A 82 -16.81 -6.94 20.50
N PHE A 83 -16.03 -7.07 19.43
CA PHE A 83 -15.36 -8.30 19.02
C PHE A 83 -13.85 -8.29 19.31
N ASP A 84 -13.33 -7.33 20.09
CA ASP A 84 -11.89 -7.27 20.43
C ASP A 84 -11.41 -8.50 21.22
N GLY A 85 -12.31 -9.13 21.99
CA GLY A 85 -12.03 -10.40 22.67
C GLY A 85 -12.03 -11.63 21.75
N GLU A 86 -12.45 -11.47 20.50
CA GLU A 86 -12.43 -12.52 19.49
C GLU A 86 -11.15 -12.43 18.66
N SER A 87 -10.63 -13.58 18.22
CA SER A 87 -9.46 -13.61 17.32
C SER A 87 -9.81 -13.35 15.85
N VAL A 88 -11.09 -13.52 15.49
CA VAL A 88 -11.59 -13.47 14.11
C VAL A 88 -13.02 -12.93 14.06
N VAL A 89 -13.31 -12.12 13.04
CA VAL A 89 -14.65 -11.55 12.82
C VAL A 89 -15.08 -11.75 11.38
N LYS A 90 -16.32 -12.23 11.16
CA LYS A 90 -16.93 -12.26 9.83
C LYS A 90 -17.81 -11.04 9.58
N ILE A 91 -17.92 -10.64 8.33
CA ILE A 91 -19.01 -9.79 7.83
C ILE A 91 -19.50 -10.32 6.48
N TRP A 92 -20.73 -9.98 6.13
CA TRP A 92 -21.26 -10.23 4.79
C TRP A 92 -21.37 -8.93 4.03
N ILE A 93 -20.89 -8.86 2.79
CA ILE A 93 -21.18 -7.75 1.89
C ILE A 93 -21.88 -8.34 0.67
N GLY A 94 -23.20 -8.17 0.64
CA GLY A 94 -24.04 -8.88 -0.29
C GLY A 94 -23.87 -10.41 -0.13
N PRO A 95 -23.59 -11.14 -1.22
CA PRO A 95 -23.33 -12.58 -1.17
C PRO A 95 -21.87 -12.94 -0.80
N ARG A 96 -20.98 -11.97 -0.55
CA ARG A 96 -19.57 -12.24 -0.27
C ARG A 96 -19.32 -12.31 1.24
N LEU A 97 -18.70 -13.40 1.67
CA LEU A 97 -18.19 -13.57 3.02
C LEU A 97 -16.80 -12.94 3.12
N LEU A 98 -16.64 -12.01 4.05
CA LEU A 98 -15.35 -11.45 4.44
C LEU A 98 -15.01 -11.91 5.85
N VAL A 99 -13.78 -12.36 6.06
CA VAL A 99 -13.28 -12.80 7.38
C VAL A 99 -12.04 -12.01 7.73
N PHE A 100 -12.13 -11.23 8.79
CA PHE A 100 -11.07 -10.36 9.30
C PHE A 100 -10.21 -11.12 10.30
N LEU A 101 -8.92 -11.21 10.01
CA LEU A 101 -7.90 -11.82 10.86
C LEU A 101 -7.01 -10.73 11.43
N TYR A 102 -6.78 -10.79 12.74
CA TYR A 102 -5.86 -9.91 13.43
C TYR A 102 -5.14 -10.61 14.58
N ASP A 103 -5.26 -11.93 14.74
CA ASP A 103 -4.36 -12.73 15.59
C ASP A 103 -3.09 -13.10 14.79
N PRO A 104 -1.86 -12.86 15.33
CA PRO A 104 -0.62 -13.13 14.62
C PRO A 104 -0.50 -14.57 14.09
N ARG A 105 -1.05 -15.56 14.80
CA ARG A 105 -0.99 -16.99 14.41
C ARG A 105 -1.86 -17.29 13.20
N ASP A 106 -3.03 -16.66 13.14
CA ASP A 106 -3.94 -16.79 12.00
C ASP A 106 -3.43 -16.01 10.78
N VAL A 107 -2.83 -14.84 11.02
CA VAL A 107 -2.20 -14.01 9.98
C VAL A 107 -1.03 -14.73 9.33
N GLU A 108 -0.20 -15.42 10.12
CA GLU A 108 0.88 -16.26 9.61
C GLU A 108 0.38 -17.30 8.61
N LEU A 109 -0.71 -18.01 8.92
CA LEU A 109 -1.28 -19.04 8.06
C LEU A 109 -1.62 -18.52 6.64
N ILE A 110 -2.03 -17.26 6.55
CA ILE A 110 -2.35 -16.61 5.27
C ILE A 110 -1.11 -16.06 4.59
N LEU A 111 -0.31 -15.28 5.31
CA LEU A 111 0.80 -14.53 4.71
C LEU A 111 2.01 -15.40 4.36
N SER A 112 2.27 -16.47 5.12
CA SER A 112 3.32 -17.46 4.81
C SER A 112 2.95 -18.43 3.68
N SER A 113 1.67 -18.50 3.30
CA SER A 113 1.17 -19.50 2.36
C SER A 113 1.64 -19.23 0.92
N HIS A 114 2.09 -20.29 0.24
CA HIS A 114 2.31 -20.30 -1.21
C HIS A 114 1.04 -20.62 -2.03
N THR A 115 -0.04 -21.00 -1.36
CA THR A 115 -1.34 -21.34 -1.98
C THR A 115 -2.26 -20.12 -2.00
N HIS A 116 -2.34 -19.39 -0.87
CA HIS A 116 -3.24 -18.25 -0.66
C HIS A 116 -2.63 -16.90 -1.08
N ILE A 117 -1.92 -16.88 -2.21
CA ILE A 117 -1.19 -15.69 -2.68
C ILE A 117 -2.07 -14.71 -3.47
N ASP A 118 -3.18 -15.17 -4.03
CA ASP A 118 -4.02 -14.38 -4.92
C ASP A 118 -4.77 -13.30 -4.12
N LYS A 119 -4.80 -12.09 -4.68
CA LYS A 119 -5.52 -10.96 -4.10
C LYS A 119 -7.02 -11.20 -4.17
N ALA A 120 -7.77 -10.53 -3.28
CA ALA A 120 -9.22 -10.56 -3.32
C ALA A 120 -9.78 -9.97 -4.63
N ASP A 121 -11.00 -10.37 -5.03
CA ASP A 121 -11.66 -9.94 -6.26
C ASP A 121 -11.75 -8.40 -6.40
N GLU A 122 -11.85 -7.70 -5.28
CA GLU A 122 -11.93 -6.24 -5.20
C GLU A 122 -10.69 -5.53 -5.79
N TYR A 123 -9.56 -6.23 -5.93
CA TYR A 123 -8.36 -5.69 -6.59
C TYR A 123 -8.54 -5.52 -8.10
N ARG A 124 -9.57 -6.12 -8.71
CA ARG A 124 -9.88 -5.92 -10.14
C ARG A 124 -10.13 -4.46 -10.52
N PHE A 125 -10.51 -3.61 -9.56
CA PHE A 125 -10.72 -2.18 -9.81
C PHE A 125 -9.44 -1.44 -10.14
N PHE A 126 -8.27 -1.97 -9.76
CA PHE A 126 -6.97 -1.43 -10.17
C PHE A 126 -6.60 -1.80 -11.60
N LYS A 127 -7.26 -2.80 -12.23
CA LYS A 127 -6.86 -3.30 -13.55
C LYS A 127 -6.81 -2.23 -14.65
N PRO A 128 -7.75 -1.26 -14.74
CA PRO A 128 -7.65 -0.17 -15.71
C PRO A 128 -6.42 0.74 -15.51
N TRP A 129 -5.86 0.77 -14.30
CA TRP A 129 -4.68 1.55 -13.97
C TRP A 129 -3.40 0.74 -14.11
N LEU A 130 -3.29 -0.37 -13.39
CA LEU A 130 -2.04 -1.12 -13.21
C LEU A 130 -1.88 -2.30 -14.18
N GLY A 131 -2.92 -2.62 -14.97
CA GLY A 131 -3.00 -3.86 -15.74
C GLY A 131 -2.71 -5.08 -14.86
N ASP A 132 -2.15 -6.16 -15.40
CA ASP A 132 -1.74 -7.35 -14.64
C ASP A 132 -0.33 -7.20 -14.01
N GLY A 133 -0.10 -6.05 -13.37
CA GLY A 133 1.12 -5.68 -12.65
C GLY A 133 1.44 -6.54 -11.41
N LEU A 134 2.61 -6.33 -10.77
CA LEU A 134 3.07 -7.13 -9.62
C LEU A 134 2.05 -7.19 -8.45
N LEU A 135 1.30 -6.10 -8.22
CA LEU A 135 0.30 -6.03 -7.16
C LEU A 135 -0.84 -7.03 -7.35
N ILE A 136 -1.35 -7.14 -8.58
CA ILE A 136 -2.60 -7.86 -8.87
C ILE A 136 -2.40 -9.19 -9.61
N SER A 137 -1.26 -9.38 -10.28
CA SER A 137 -0.93 -10.64 -10.95
C SER A 137 -0.99 -11.84 -10.01
N THR A 138 -1.33 -12.99 -10.57
CA THR A 138 -1.53 -14.26 -9.86
C THR A 138 -0.63 -15.36 -10.43
N GLY A 139 -0.53 -16.47 -9.70
CA GLY A 139 0.10 -17.71 -10.17
C GLY A 139 1.54 -17.55 -10.70
N GLN A 140 1.80 -18.16 -11.86
CA GLN A 140 3.14 -18.22 -12.45
C GLN A 140 3.62 -16.86 -12.98
N LYS A 141 2.72 -16.05 -13.57
CA LYS A 141 3.07 -14.69 -14.04
C LYS A 141 3.62 -13.85 -12.89
N TRP A 142 2.94 -13.86 -11.75
CA TRP A 142 3.43 -13.17 -10.56
C TRP A 142 4.80 -13.68 -10.09
N ARG A 143 4.98 -15.01 -10.00
CA ARG A 143 6.26 -15.60 -9.55
C ARG A 143 7.43 -15.19 -10.46
N SER A 144 7.22 -15.24 -11.77
CA SER A 144 8.23 -14.83 -12.76
C SER A 144 8.58 -13.35 -12.63
N HIS A 145 7.58 -12.46 -12.54
CA HIS A 145 7.81 -11.02 -12.41
C HIS A 145 8.45 -10.65 -11.07
N ARG A 146 8.01 -11.28 -9.96
CA ARG A 146 8.62 -11.10 -8.64
C ARG A 146 10.10 -11.47 -8.65
N LYS A 147 10.44 -12.63 -9.23
CA LYS A 147 11.83 -13.09 -9.36
C LYS A 147 12.68 -12.15 -10.21
N LEU A 148 12.10 -11.56 -11.26
CA LEU A 148 12.78 -10.60 -12.10
C LEU A 148 13.02 -9.26 -11.38
N ILE A 149 12.03 -8.76 -10.65
CA ILE A 149 12.04 -7.41 -10.07
C ILE A 149 12.79 -7.35 -8.73
N ALA A 150 12.67 -8.36 -7.88
CA ALA A 150 13.24 -8.38 -6.53
C ALA A 150 14.73 -7.95 -6.44
N PRO A 151 15.63 -8.39 -7.34
CA PRO A 151 17.05 -7.99 -7.30
C PRO A 151 17.29 -6.48 -7.43
N THR A 152 16.38 -5.73 -8.05
CA THR A 152 16.49 -4.27 -8.25
C THR A 152 16.31 -3.48 -6.96
N PHE A 153 15.77 -4.10 -5.92
CA PHE A 153 15.57 -3.50 -4.59
C PHE A 153 16.52 -4.09 -3.55
N HIS A 154 17.54 -4.82 -3.99
CA HIS A 154 18.59 -5.36 -3.13
C HIS A 154 19.46 -4.24 -2.53
N LEU A 155 19.94 -4.42 -1.29
CA LEU A 155 20.63 -3.38 -0.52
C LEU A 155 21.79 -2.71 -1.27
N ASN A 156 22.56 -3.47 -2.03
CA ASN A 156 23.68 -2.92 -2.80
C ASN A 156 23.25 -2.03 -3.97
N VAL A 157 22.08 -2.27 -4.57
CA VAL A 157 21.46 -1.31 -5.51
C VAL A 157 21.06 -0.05 -4.73
N LEU A 158 20.42 -0.23 -3.57
CA LEU A 158 19.93 0.89 -2.75
C LEU A 158 21.04 1.84 -2.28
N LYS A 159 22.24 1.33 -1.99
CA LYS A 159 23.41 2.15 -1.63
C LYS A 159 23.78 3.17 -2.71
N SER A 160 23.58 2.84 -3.99
CA SER A 160 23.83 3.75 -5.10
C SER A 160 22.80 4.89 -5.20
N PHE A 161 21.63 4.76 -4.58
CA PHE A 161 20.57 5.76 -4.59
C PHE A 161 20.69 6.80 -3.48
N ILE A 162 21.64 6.65 -2.56
CA ILE A 162 21.79 7.51 -1.39
C ILE A 162 22.00 8.98 -1.79
N ASP A 163 22.81 9.24 -2.81
CA ASP A 163 23.05 10.60 -3.27
C ASP A 163 21.77 11.25 -3.85
N LEU A 164 20.98 10.48 -4.58
CA LEU A 164 19.67 10.91 -5.12
C LEU A 164 18.66 11.14 -3.99
N PHE A 165 18.62 10.27 -2.97
CA PHE A 165 17.80 10.49 -1.79
C PHE A 165 18.19 11.79 -1.07
N ASN A 166 19.49 12.06 -0.89
CA ASN A 166 19.98 13.28 -0.27
C ASN A 166 19.68 14.54 -1.10
N ALA A 167 19.83 14.46 -2.43
CA ALA A 167 19.53 15.58 -3.33
C ALA A 167 18.05 15.98 -3.23
N ASN A 168 17.14 15.01 -3.31
CA ASN A 168 15.71 15.23 -3.18
C ASN A 168 15.30 15.67 -1.78
N SER A 169 15.92 15.12 -0.73
CA SER A 169 15.67 15.51 0.66
C SER A 169 16.05 16.98 0.92
N ARG A 170 17.15 17.46 0.32
CA ARG A 170 17.52 18.87 0.39
C ARG A 170 16.61 19.75 -0.46
N ALA A 171 16.17 19.27 -1.62
CA ALA A 171 15.22 19.98 -2.45
C ALA A 171 13.88 20.22 -1.72
N VAL A 172 13.36 19.22 -1.00
CA VAL A 172 12.14 19.40 -0.21
C VAL A 172 12.37 20.34 0.97
N VAL A 173 13.50 20.24 1.69
CA VAL A 173 13.86 21.20 2.76
C VAL A 173 13.88 22.63 2.24
N ASN A 174 14.46 22.87 1.05
CA ASN A 174 14.50 24.22 0.46
C ASN A 174 13.13 24.76 0.09
N LYS A 175 12.17 23.90 -0.25
CA LYS A 175 10.77 24.30 -0.45
C LYS A 175 10.10 24.62 0.88
N LEU A 176 10.29 23.76 1.88
CA LEU A 176 9.74 23.94 3.23
C LEU A 176 10.24 25.23 3.91
N LYS A 177 11.43 25.74 3.58
CA LYS A 177 11.93 27.04 4.08
C LYS A 177 11.06 28.23 3.69
N LYS A 178 10.25 28.10 2.64
CA LYS A 178 9.36 29.17 2.15
C LYS A 178 8.02 29.18 2.87
N GLU A 179 7.69 28.12 3.60
CA GLU A 179 6.44 28.03 4.33
C GLU A 179 6.47 28.89 5.59
N SER A 180 5.35 29.58 5.83
CA SER A 180 5.13 30.38 7.03
C SER A 180 3.81 29.98 7.66
N GLY A 181 3.83 29.62 8.95
CA GLY A 181 2.63 29.19 9.66
C GLY A 181 2.32 27.70 9.45
N GLU A 182 1.03 27.36 9.44
CA GLU A 182 0.51 26.01 9.30
C GLU A 182 0.29 25.67 7.81
N PHE A 183 0.80 24.51 7.37
CA PHE A 183 0.61 23.99 6.01
C PHE A 183 0.50 22.47 6.02
N ASP A 184 0.03 21.88 4.92
CA ASP A 184 -0.06 20.43 4.77
C ASP A 184 1.27 19.84 4.28
N CYS A 185 1.94 19.03 5.12
CA CYS A 185 3.21 18.43 4.72
C CYS A 185 3.05 17.29 3.70
N HIS A 186 1.83 16.76 3.50
CA HIS A 186 1.61 15.61 2.62
C HIS A 186 1.90 15.93 1.16
N ASP A 187 1.55 17.12 0.69
CA ASP A 187 1.83 17.53 -0.69
C ASP A 187 3.34 17.52 -1.00
N TYR A 188 4.14 18.03 -0.04
CA TYR A 188 5.59 18.03 -0.12
C TYR A 188 6.19 16.63 -0.06
N MET A 189 5.66 15.76 0.79
CA MET A 189 6.11 14.37 0.91
C MET A 189 5.74 13.55 -0.32
N SER A 190 4.54 13.75 -0.86
CA SER A 190 4.06 13.11 -2.09
C SER A 190 4.90 13.51 -3.28
N GLU A 191 5.16 14.81 -3.48
CA GLU A 191 6.05 15.25 -4.56
C GLU A 191 7.47 14.70 -4.38
N CYS A 192 8.07 14.84 -3.19
CA CYS A 192 9.43 14.36 -2.93
C CYS A 192 9.59 12.85 -3.21
N THR A 193 8.60 12.05 -2.81
CA THR A 193 8.66 10.59 -3.00
C THR A 193 8.46 10.16 -4.45
N VAL A 194 7.67 10.90 -5.24
CA VAL A 194 7.57 10.70 -6.70
C VAL A 194 8.88 11.04 -7.40
N GLU A 195 9.46 12.21 -7.09
CA GLU A 195 10.73 12.65 -7.69
C GLU A 195 11.86 11.66 -7.42
N ILE A 196 11.98 11.19 -6.17
CA ILE A 196 12.94 10.16 -5.80
C ILE A 196 12.75 8.88 -6.64
N LEU A 197 11.51 8.45 -6.83
CA LEU A 197 11.23 7.22 -7.57
C LEU A 197 11.55 7.35 -9.07
N LEU A 198 11.26 8.52 -9.66
CA LEU A 198 11.62 8.84 -11.04
C LEU A 198 13.14 8.85 -11.23
N GLU A 199 13.89 9.47 -10.33
CA GLU A 199 15.34 9.55 -10.45
C GLU A 199 16.04 8.22 -10.15
N THR A 200 15.55 7.43 -9.19
CA THR A 200 16.22 6.17 -8.79
C THR A 200 15.73 4.96 -9.59
N ALA A 201 14.43 4.63 -9.52
CA ALA A 201 13.91 3.36 -10.03
C ALA A 201 13.65 3.44 -11.53
N MET A 202 13.19 4.59 -12.01
CA MET A 202 12.97 4.83 -13.45
C MET A 202 14.22 5.36 -14.15
N GLY A 203 15.17 5.92 -13.41
CA GLY A 203 16.43 6.45 -13.95
C GLY A 203 16.22 7.66 -14.87
N VAL A 204 15.26 8.54 -14.56
CA VAL A 204 14.95 9.76 -15.32
C VAL A 204 15.23 10.99 -14.48
N SER A 205 16.12 11.87 -14.96
CA SER A 205 16.50 13.12 -14.28
C SER A 205 15.37 14.14 -14.27
N LYS A 206 15.24 14.86 -13.15
CA LYS A 206 14.30 15.98 -12.98
C LYS A 206 14.46 17.09 -14.03
N THR A 207 15.68 17.40 -14.46
CA THR A 207 15.95 18.49 -15.43
C THR A 207 15.32 18.27 -16.81
N THR A 208 14.77 17.09 -17.02
CA THR A 208 14.33 16.62 -18.32
C THR A 208 12.86 16.25 -18.37
N GLN A 209 12.10 16.64 -17.34
CA GLN A 209 10.68 16.40 -17.18
C GLN A 209 9.89 17.68 -17.53
N ASP A 210 9.01 17.61 -18.53
CA ASP A 210 8.15 18.75 -18.94
C ASP A 210 6.88 18.91 -18.08
N GLN A 211 6.55 17.91 -17.24
CA GLN A 211 5.43 17.91 -16.29
C GLN A 211 5.99 17.66 -14.89
N SER A 212 5.49 18.37 -13.89
CA SER A 212 5.98 18.21 -12.51
C SER A 212 5.50 16.88 -11.91
N GLY A 213 6.36 16.16 -11.17
CA GLY A 213 5.96 14.97 -10.42
C GLY A 213 4.79 15.22 -9.47
N PHE A 214 4.55 16.48 -9.10
CA PHE A 214 3.38 16.94 -8.38
C PHE A 214 2.05 16.66 -9.12
N GLU A 215 1.94 16.93 -10.43
CA GLU A 215 0.71 16.66 -11.20
C GLU A 215 0.36 15.16 -11.19
N TYR A 216 1.38 14.31 -11.33
CA TYR A 216 1.23 12.87 -11.21
C TYR A 216 0.77 12.46 -9.81
N ALA A 217 1.42 12.96 -8.76
CA ALA A 217 1.04 12.68 -7.37
C ALA A 217 -0.42 13.05 -7.11
N MET A 218 -0.85 14.25 -7.53
CA MET A 218 -2.23 14.71 -7.40
C MET A 218 -3.22 13.83 -8.18
N ALA A 219 -2.85 13.40 -9.38
CA ALA A 219 -3.69 12.51 -10.18
C ALA A 219 -3.85 11.14 -9.51
N VAL A 220 -2.79 10.60 -8.92
CA VAL A 220 -2.80 9.35 -8.16
C VAL A 220 -3.71 9.45 -6.94
N MET A 221 -3.61 10.52 -6.15
CA MET A 221 -4.47 10.69 -4.98
C MET A 221 -5.95 10.69 -5.36
N LYS A 222 -6.33 11.47 -6.37
CA LYS A 222 -7.72 11.49 -6.88
C LYS A 222 -8.16 10.15 -7.47
N MET A 223 -7.24 9.41 -8.08
CA MET A 223 -7.51 8.07 -8.60
C MET A 223 -7.80 7.09 -7.45
N CYS A 224 -7.09 7.20 -6.33
CA CYS A 224 -7.34 6.41 -5.12
C CYS A 224 -8.73 6.71 -4.53
N ASP A 225 -9.17 7.97 -4.53
CA ASP A 225 -10.52 8.33 -4.09
C ASP A 225 -11.59 7.62 -4.92
N ILE A 226 -11.42 7.57 -6.26
CA ILE A 226 -12.34 6.84 -7.16
C ILE A 226 -12.34 5.35 -6.83
N LEU A 227 -11.17 4.75 -6.62
CA LEU A 227 -11.08 3.33 -6.28
C LEU A 227 -11.75 3.02 -4.93
N HIS A 228 -11.51 3.85 -3.92
CA HIS A 228 -12.15 3.72 -2.62
C HIS A 228 -13.68 3.84 -2.74
N LEU A 229 -14.18 4.80 -3.51
CA LEU A 229 -15.62 4.92 -3.81
C LEU A 229 -16.18 3.64 -4.44
N ARG A 230 -15.44 2.99 -5.34
CA ARG A 230 -15.86 1.70 -5.92
C ARG A 230 -15.78 0.55 -4.94
N HIS A 231 -14.86 0.56 -3.98
CA HIS A 231 -14.79 -0.43 -2.91
C HIS A 231 -15.96 -0.29 -1.94
N THR A 232 -16.33 0.92 -1.53
CA THR A 232 -17.33 1.15 -0.48
C THR A 232 -18.75 1.20 -1.03
N LYS A 233 -18.99 1.86 -2.16
CA LYS A 233 -20.33 2.04 -2.74
C LYS A 233 -20.70 0.85 -3.62
N ILE A 234 -21.61 -0.01 -3.14
CA ILE A 234 -22.01 -1.25 -3.82
C ILE A 234 -22.55 -1.01 -5.23
N TRP A 235 -23.30 0.07 -5.45
CA TRP A 235 -23.85 0.40 -6.78
C TRP A 235 -22.77 0.84 -7.80
N LEU A 236 -21.56 1.20 -7.35
CA LEU A 236 -20.41 1.52 -8.22
C LEU A 236 -19.50 0.32 -8.50
N ARG A 237 -19.79 -0.85 -7.88
CA ARG A 237 -19.01 -2.08 -8.09
C ARG A 237 -19.23 -2.70 -9.48
N PRO A 238 -20.46 -2.79 -10.03
CA PRO A 238 -20.67 -3.30 -11.38
C PRO A 238 -20.04 -2.37 -12.43
N ASP A 239 -19.19 -2.91 -13.30
CA ASP A 239 -18.46 -2.11 -14.29
C ASP A 239 -19.40 -1.40 -15.27
N LEU A 240 -20.51 -2.04 -15.62
CA LEU A 240 -21.52 -1.45 -16.51
C LEU A 240 -22.13 -0.18 -15.91
N LEU A 241 -22.56 -0.23 -14.63
CA LEU A 241 -23.15 0.93 -13.96
C LEU A 241 -22.12 2.03 -13.78
N PHE A 242 -20.90 1.68 -13.38
CA PHE A 242 -19.83 2.65 -13.17
C PHE A 242 -19.51 3.45 -14.44
N LYS A 243 -19.47 2.80 -15.62
CA LYS A 243 -19.20 3.44 -16.92
C LYS A 243 -20.15 4.59 -17.25
N PHE A 244 -21.39 4.57 -16.73
CA PHE A 244 -22.38 5.63 -16.97
C PHE A 244 -22.30 6.79 -15.96
N THR A 245 -21.34 6.77 -15.04
CA THR A 245 -21.17 7.82 -14.03
C THR A 245 -20.13 8.86 -14.43
N ASP A 246 -20.21 10.07 -13.86
CA ASP A 246 -19.17 11.08 -14.05
C ASP A 246 -17.82 10.65 -13.41
N TYR A 247 -17.85 9.75 -12.43
CA TYR A 247 -16.63 9.16 -11.86
C TYR A 247 -15.83 8.39 -12.92
N ALA A 248 -16.48 7.71 -13.86
CA ALA A 248 -15.78 7.02 -14.95
C ALA A 248 -15.09 8.01 -15.89
N LYS A 249 -15.74 9.15 -16.21
CA LYS A 249 -15.12 10.21 -17.01
C LYS A 249 -13.90 10.80 -16.31
N THR A 250 -14.01 11.06 -15.01
CA THR A 250 -12.89 11.54 -14.19
C THR A 250 -11.78 10.50 -14.12
N GLN A 251 -12.11 9.21 -13.96
CA GLN A 251 -11.14 8.12 -13.99
C GLN A 251 -10.33 8.14 -15.28
N THR A 252 -10.98 8.24 -16.44
CA THR A 252 -10.29 8.29 -17.74
C THR A 252 -9.31 9.45 -17.80
N LYS A 253 -9.72 10.67 -17.42
CA LYS A 253 -8.84 11.85 -17.42
C LYS A 253 -7.63 11.69 -16.51
N LEU A 254 -7.82 11.12 -15.32
CA LEU A 254 -6.73 10.87 -14.38
C LEU A 254 -5.77 9.81 -14.91
N LEU A 255 -6.29 8.73 -15.51
CA LEU A 255 -5.48 7.70 -16.14
C LEU A 255 -4.68 8.24 -17.32
N ASP A 256 -5.21 9.20 -18.09
CA ASP A 256 -4.46 9.83 -19.18
C ASP A 256 -3.22 10.58 -18.66
N VAL A 257 -3.33 11.28 -17.52
CA VAL A 257 -2.18 11.94 -16.87
C VAL A 257 -1.18 10.90 -16.36
N ILE A 258 -1.67 9.91 -15.62
CA ILE A 258 -0.85 8.85 -15.00
C ILE A 258 -0.09 8.04 -16.06
N HIS A 259 -0.83 7.48 -17.04
CA HIS A 259 -0.23 6.71 -18.15
C HIS A 259 0.58 7.59 -19.10
N GLY A 260 0.26 8.88 -19.20
CA GLY A 260 1.04 9.85 -19.96
C GLY A 260 2.47 9.94 -19.45
N LEU A 261 2.64 10.10 -18.13
CA LEU A 261 3.97 10.13 -17.51
C LEU A 261 4.71 8.79 -17.70
N THR A 262 4.06 7.66 -17.41
CA THR A 262 4.74 6.35 -17.48
C THR A 262 5.14 5.96 -18.91
N LYS A 263 4.28 6.23 -19.91
CA LYS A 263 4.64 6.05 -21.33
C LYS A 263 5.82 6.93 -21.72
N LYS A 264 5.87 8.18 -21.26
CA LYS A 264 6.97 9.10 -21.56
C LYS A 264 8.29 8.63 -20.96
N VAL A 265 8.27 8.20 -19.69
CA VAL A 265 9.41 7.60 -18.98
C VAL A 265 9.95 6.40 -19.74
N ILE A 266 9.08 5.45 -20.11
CA ILE A 266 9.47 4.24 -20.85
C ILE A 266 10.05 4.59 -22.23
N ARG A 267 9.37 5.47 -23.00
CA ARG A 267 9.82 5.89 -24.33
C ARG A 267 11.22 6.49 -24.26
N ARG A 268 11.42 7.45 -23.34
CA ARG A 268 12.72 8.10 -23.15
C ARG A 268 13.80 7.10 -22.79
N LYS A 269 13.52 6.19 -21.85
CA LYS A 269 14.52 5.20 -21.41
C LYS A 269 14.88 4.23 -22.54
N LYS A 270 13.91 3.85 -23.38
CA LYS A 270 14.16 3.10 -24.62
C LYS A 270 15.04 3.86 -25.60
N GLU A 271 14.79 5.16 -25.81
CA GLU A 271 15.63 6.00 -26.67
C GLU A 271 17.07 6.10 -26.14
N GLU A 272 17.25 6.30 -24.84
CA GLU A 272 18.57 6.31 -24.19
C GLU A 272 19.29 4.97 -24.39
N PHE A 273 18.60 3.87 -24.08
CA PHE A 273 19.12 2.51 -24.24
C PHE A 273 19.53 2.22 -25.69
N ASN A 274 18.69 2.56 -26.67
CA ASN A 274 18.95 2.35 -28.10
C ASN A 274 20.06 3.25 -28.64
N SER A 275 20.25 4.44 -28.08
CA SER A 275 21.32 5.37 -28.46
C SER A 275 22.72 4.93 -28.00
N GLY A 276 22.84 3.77 -27.34
CA GLY A 276 24.11 3.27 -26.81
C GLY A 276 24.57 4.00 -25.55
N LYS A 277 23.78 4.95 -25.01
CA LYS A 277 23.92 5.38 -23.62
C LYS A 277 23.61 4.15 -22.78
N ARG A 278 24.66 3.53 -22.25
CA ARG A 278 24.55 2.34 -21.40
C ARG A 278 23.51 2.61 -20.30
N PRO A 279 22.81 1.56 -19.83
CA PRO A 279 21.93 1.69 -18.66
C PRO A 279 22.66 2.40 -17.54
N THR A 280 21.92 3.01 -16.60
CA THR A 280 22.55 3.65 -15.44
C THR A 280 23.22 2.55 -14.61
N ILE A 281 24.46 2.22 -14.98
CA ILE A 281 25.32 1.31 -14.24
C ILE A 281 25.52 2.05 -12.94
N LEU A 282 24.92 1.51 -11.90
CA LEU A 282 25.16 1.95 -10.55
C LEU A 282 26.65 1.74 -10.35
N ASN A 283 27.43 2.83 -10.31
CA ASN A 283 28.88 2.76 -10.17
C ASN A 283 29.18 1.73 -9.08
N ASP A 284 30.07 0.77 -9.38
CA ASP A 284 30.62 -0.07 -8.34
C ASP A 284 31.06 0.89 -7.23
N TYR A 285 30.47 0.72 -6.06
CA TYR A 285 31.00 1.30 -4.84
C TYR A 285 32.38 0.66 -4.68
N SER A 286 33.36 1.20 -5.37
CA SER A 286 34.75 0.79 -5.29
C SER A 286 35.16 1.07 -3.86
N SER A 287 35.25 0.00 -3.09
CA SER A 287 35.99 -0.11 -1.84
C SER A 287 37.34 0.60 -2.00
N THR A 288 37.38 1.88 -1.65
CA THR A 288 38.60 2.65 -1.33
C THR A 288 38.73 2.80 0.17
N THR A 289 38.32 1.76 0.89
CA THR A 289 38.68 1.55 2.29
C THR A 289 39.53 0.29 2.30
N GLU A 290 40.76 0.45 2.75
CA GLU A 290 41.74 -0.62 2.96
C GLU A 290 41.07 -1.87 3.54
N GLU A 291 41.48 -3.03 3.02
CA GLU A 291 41.11 -4.35 3.50
C GLU A 291 41.34 -4.45 5.01
N THR A 292 40.31 -4.13 5.78
CA THR A 292 40.08 -4.79 7.06
C THR A 292 38.95 -5.76 6.81
N THR A 293 39.30 -7.03 6.75
CA THR A 293 38.42 -8.20 6.80
C THR A 293 37.62 -8.17 8.11
N LYS A 294 36.64 -7.27 8.18
CA LYS A 294 35.43 -7.47 8.96
C LYS A 294 34.36 -7.83 7.95
N THR A 295 34.11 -9.12 7.80
CA THR A 295 32.80 -9.64 7.43
C THR A 295 31.80 -8.93 8.32
N THR A 296 31.25 -7.82 7.85
CA THR A 296 30.12 -7.20 8.52
C THR A 296 28.96 -8.05 8.05
N SER A 297 28.73 -9.17 8.74
CA SER A 297 27.49 -9.90 8.58
C SER A 297 26.38 -8.86 8.73
N VAL A 298 25.43 -8.85 7.80
CA VAL A 298 24.23 -8.02 7.85
C VAL A 298 23.28 -8.56 8.93
N GLU A 299 23.83 -9.06 10.05
CA GLU A 299 23.13 -9.57 11.21
C GLU A 299 22.70 -8.37 12.05
N GLY A 300 21.38 -8.15 12.14
CA GLY A 300 20.79 -7.17 13.05
C GLY A 300 20.17 -5.92 12.41
N LEU A 301 20.14 -5.79 11.08
CA LEU A 301 19.42 -4.67 10.44
C LEU A 301 17.91 -4.95 10.36
N SER A 302 17.16 -4.40 11.31
CA SER A 302 15.69 -4.36 11.25
C SER A 302 15.25 -3.20 10.36
N PHE A 303 15.25 -3.36 9.03
CA PHE A 303 14.55 -2.44 8.12
C PHE A 303 13.02 -2.58 8.27
N GLY A 304 12.49 -2.38 9.48
CA GLY A 304 11.08 -2.52 9.80
C GLY A 304 10.59 -3.98 9.85
N GLN A 305 11.46 -4.95 10.11
CA GLN A 305 11.12 -6.38 10.11
C GLN A 305 11.54 -7.04 11.43
N ALA A 306 10.68 -7.92 11.96
CA ALA A 306 10.98 -8.68 13.16
C ALA A 306 12.20 -9.60 12.94
N ALA A 307 13.10 -9.64 13.93
CA ALA A 307 14.30 -10.48 13.91
C ALA A 307 13.89 -11.96 13.70
N GLY A 308 14.45 -12.63 12.67
CA GLY A 308 14.17 -14.05 12.37
C GLY A 308 13.17 -14.30 11.23
N LEU A 309 12.44 -13.29 10.77
CA LEU A 309 11.61 -13.43 9.56
C LEU A 309 12.50 -13.34 8.31
N LYS A 310 12.85 -14.46 7.69
CA LYS A 310 13.51 -14.46 6.36
C LYS A 310 12.47 -14.20 5.28
N ASP A 311 12.60 -13.08 4.56
CA ASP A 311 11.81 -12.78 3.37
C ASP A 311 12.45 -13.39 2.11
N ASP A 312 11.67 -13.55 1.03
CA ASP A 312 12.20 -13.99 -0.27
C ASP A 312 13.21 -13.00 -0.89
N LEU A 313 13.28 -11.78 -0.34
CA LEU A 313 14.22 -10.72 -0.68
C LEU A 313 15.50 -10.72 0.18
N ASP A 314 15.55 -11.54 1.23
CA ASP A 314 16.68 -11.63 2.17
C ASP A 314 17.61 -12.78 1.76
N VAL A 315 18.01 -12.79 0.49
CA VAL A 315 18.99 -13.73 -0.05
C VAL A 315 20.39 -13.30 0.38
N ASP A 316 21.24 -14.25 0.80
CA ASP A 316 22.60 -13.97 1.21
C ASP A 316 23.39 -13.33 0.05
N ASP A 317 24.23 -12.33 0.35
CA ASP A 317 25.05 -11.58 -0.65
C ASP A 317 25.91 -12.52 -1.53
N ALA A 318 26.16 -13.75 -1.08
CA ALA A 318 26.91 -14.79 -1.79
C ALA A 318 26.09 -15.56 -2.84
N ASP A 319 24.76 -15.64 -2.70
CA ASP A 319 23.87 -16.46 -3.56
C ASP A 319 23.35 -15.70 -4.80
N VAL A 320 23.53 -14.38 -4.82
CA VAL A 320 23.20 -13.55 -5.98
C VAL A 320 24.48 -13.27 -6.74
N GLY A 321 24.82 -14.16 -7.69
CA GLY A 321 26.04 -14.06 -8.49
C GLY A 321 26.29 -12.67 -9.11
N GLN A 322 27.53 -12.42 -9.55
CA GLN A 322 28.11 -11.16 -10.07
C GLN A 322 27.41 -10.55 -11.32
N LYS A 323 26.09 -10.62 -11.44
CA LYS A 323 25.33 -9.96 -12.50
C LYS A 323 25.29 -8.46 -12.22
N LYS A 324 25.49 -7.69 -13.30
CA LYS A 324 25.39 -6.23 -13.34
C LYS A 324 24.10 -5.79 -12.65
N ARG A 325 24.25 -4.94 -11.63
CA ARG A 325 23.14 -4.42 -10.83
C ARG A 325 22.57 -3.18 -11.52
N LEU A 326 21.41 -3.33 -12.12
CA LEU A 326 20.72 -2.29 -12.88
C LEU A 326 19.59 -1.68 -12.05
N ALA A 327 19.27 -0.42 -12.34
CA ALA A 327 18.02 0.18 -11.89
C ALA A 327 16.81 -0.59 -12.43
N PHE A 328 15.65 -0.42 -11.80
CA PHE A 328 14.45 -1.22 -12.09
C PHE A 328 14.04 -1.19 -13.56
N LEU A 329 13.88 -0.01 -14.16
CA LEU A 329 13.43 0.09 -15.55
C LEU A 329 14.50 -0.42 -16.53
N ASP A 330 15.78 -0.18 -16.24
CA ASP A 330 16.89 -0.68 -17.04
C ASP A 330 16.92 -2.22 -17.07
N LEU A 331 16.68 -2.86 -15.92
CA LEU A 331 16.62 -4.33 -15.85
C LEU A 331 15.48 -4.89 -16.70
N LEU A 332 14.30 -4.26 -16.67
CA LEU A 332 13.16 -4.73 -17.45
C LEU A 332 13.41 -4.60 -18.96
N LEU A 333 14.02 -3.51 -19.40
CA LEU A 333 14.40 -3.30 -20.80
C LEU A 333 15.47 -4.30 -21.27
N GLU A 334 16.51 -4.53 -20.46
CA GLU A 334 17.55 -5.52 -20.78
C GLU A 334 16.98 -6.95 -20.83
N SER A 335 16.08 -7.29 -19.91
CA SER A 335 15.46 -8.62 -19.85
C SER A 335 14.58 -8.91 -21.05
N SER A 336 13.82 -7.91 -21.51
CA SER A 336 12.99 -8.00 -22.72
C SER A 336 13.81 -8.34 -23.98
N GLN A 337 15.06 -7.86 -24.05
CA GLN A 337 15.97 -8.13 -25.16
C GLN A 337 16.76 -9.43 -25.02
N SER A 338 17.00 -9.89 -23.79
CA SER A 338 17.87 -11.05 -23.49
C SER A 338 17.14 -12.40 -23.50
N GLY A 339 15.93 -12.47 -24.04
CA GLY A 339 15.14 -13.71 -24.15
C GLY A 339 14.28 -14.07 -22.93
N VAL A 340 14.23 -13.22 -21.89
CA VAL A 340 13.19 -13.29 -20.86
C VAL A 340 11.97 -12.55 -21.41
N VAL A 341 10.92 -13.28 -21.77
CA VAL A 341 9.72 -12.70 -22.39
C VAL A 341 8.94 -11.86 -21.36
N ILE A 342 9.27 -10.58 -21.28
CA ILE A 342 8.40 -9.53 -20.74
C ILE A 342 8.05 -8.58 -21.89
N SER A 343 6.76 -8.46 -22.16
CA SER A 343 6.24 -7.61 -23.23
C SER A 343 6.29 -6.13 -22.87
N ASP A 344 6.21 -5.25 -23.87
CA ASP A 344 6.12 -3.80 -23.67
C ASP A 344 4.93 -3.38 -22.80
N GLU A 345 3.79 -4.08 -22.96
CA GLU A 345 2.61 -3.88 -22.11
C GLU A 345 2.94 -4.27 -20.67
N GLU A 346 3.56 -5.42 -20.44
CA GLU A 346 3.93 -5.85 -19.09
C GLU A 346 4.96 -4.94 -18.45
N ILE A 347 5.93 -4.41 -19.20
CA ILE A 347 6.86 -3.39 -18.69
C ILE A 347 6.07 -2.15 -18.23
N LYS A 348 5.13 -1.67 -19.02
CA LYS A 348 4.25 -0.55 -18.63
C LYS A 348 3.47 -0.87 -17.36
N GLU A 349 2.86 -2.05 -17.26
CA GLU A 349 2.13 -2.50 -16.07
C GLU A 349 3.01 -2.53 -14.82
N GLN A 350 4.27 -2.99 -14.94
CA GLN A 350 5.21 -2.98 -13.82
C GLN A 350 5.65 -1.56 -13.45
N VAL A 351 5.89 -0.68 -14.44
CA VAL A 351 6.21 0.73 -14.20
C VAL A 351 5.07 1.44 -13.50
N ASP A 352 3.82 1.29 -13.98
CA ASP A 352 2.63 1.85 -13.34
C ASP A 352 2.50 1.36 -11.90
N THR A 353 2.73 0.05 -11.66
CA THR A 353 2.67 -0.57 -10.32
C THR A 353 3.71 0.00 -9.39
N ILE A 354 4.99 -0.01 -9.77
CA ILE A 354 6.08 0.48 -8.92
C ILE A 354 5.95 1.98 -8.68
N MET A 355 5.59 2.76 -9.72
CA MET A 355 5.37 4.19 -9.61
C MET A 355 4.29 4.52 -8.58
N PHE A 356 3.16 3.80 -8.59
CA PHE A 356 2.12 3.96 -7.58
C PHE A 356 2.56 3.53 -6.18
N GLU A 357 2.96 2.27 -6.01
CA GLU A 357 3.23 1.67 -4.71
C GLU A 357 4.41 2.31 -3.98
N GLY A 358 5.40 2.81 -4.75
CA GLY A 358 6.65 3.35 -4.24
C GLY A 358 6.59 4.78 -3.70
N HIS A 359 5.55 5.57 -4.03
CA HIS A 359 5.43 6.96 -3.56
C HIS A 359 4.32 7.13 -2.50
N ASP A 360 3.07 6.79 -2.82
CA ASP A 360 1.89 7.15 -2.00
C ASP A 360 1.99 6.56 -0.58
N THR A 361 2.46 5.31 -0.46
CA THR A 361 2.70 4.65 0.83
C THR A 361 3.75 5.36 1.69
N THR A 362 4.88 5.75 1.07
CA THR A 362 5.96 6.44 1.78
C THR A 362 5.62 7.88 2.10
N ALA A 363 4.82 8.54 1.27
CA ALA A 363 4.33 9.88 1.53
C ALA A 363 3.41 9.90 2.76
N ALA A 364 2.48 8.94 2.87
CA ALA A 364 1.67 8.78 4.08
C ALA A 364 2.53 8.46 5.30
N GLY A 365 3.48 7.52 5.18
CA GLY A 365 4.39 7.16 6.26
C GLY A 365 5.20 8.34 6.81
N SER A 366 5.82 9.15 5.94
CA SER A 366 6.54 10.36 6.39
C SER A 366 5.60 11.44 6.93
N SER A 367 4.40 11.60 6.37
CA SER A 367 3.45 12.62 6.82
C SER A 367 2.89 12.30 8.23
N PHE A 368 2.57 11.03 8.50
CA PHE A 368 2.24 10.60 9.87
C PHE A 368 3.42 10.76 10.81
N PHE A 369 4.64 10.41 10.39
CA PHE A 369 5.83 10.59 11.22
C PHE A 369 6.02 12.05 11.62
N LEU A 370 5.94 12.98 10.65
CA LEU A 370 6.07 14.42 10.92
C LEU A 370 4.94 14.93 11.84
N SER A 371 3.71 14.43 11.67
CA SER A 371 2.60 14.74 12.56
C SER A 371 2.90 14.28 14.00
N MET A 372 3.38 13.05 14.18
CA MET A 372 3.70 12.51 15.51
C MET A 372 4.89 13.22 16.16
N MET A 373 5.93 13.56 15.39
CA MET A 373 7.03 14.40 15.92
C MET A 373 6.52 15.79 16.31
N GLY A 374 5.59 16.35 15.54
CA GLY A 374 4.94 17.63 15.85
C GLY A 374 4.17 17.62 17.18
N ILE A 375 3.60 16.47 17.56
CA ILE A 375 2.83 16.29 18.80
C ILE A 375 3.76 15.95 19.98
N HIS A 376 4.64 14.97 19.80
CA HIS A 376 5.50 14.43 20.85
C HIS A 376 6.87 15.10 20.87
N GLN A 377 6.91 16.32 21.42
CA GLN A 377 8.13 17.13 21.47
C GLN A 377 9.27 16.45 22.26
N ASP A 378 8.95 15.71 23.31
CA ASP A 378 9.89 14.93 24.10
C ASP A 378 10.56 13.79 23.31
N ILE A 379 9.81 13.16 22.41
CA ILE A 379 10.31 12.14 21.49
C ILE A 379 11.12 12.80 20.38
N GLN A 380 10.64 13.91 19.82
CA GLN A 380 11.37 14.66 18.81
C GLN A 380 12.72 15.15 19.33
N ASP A 381 12.81 15.60 20.59
CA ASP A 381 14.06 16.03 21.22
C ASP A 381 15.10 14.90 21.25
N LYS A 382 14.68 13.65 21.54
CA LYS A 382 15.56 12.48 21.49
C LYS A 382 16.01 12.12 20.07
N VAL A 383 15.13 12.26 19.08
CA VAL A 383 15.51 12.08 17.66
C VAL A 383 16.52 13.15 17.25
N ILE A 384 16.29 14.40 17.64
CA ILE A 384 17.21 15.51 17.36
C ILE A 384 18.56 15.27 18.03
N GLU A 385 18.59 14.84 19.29
CA GLU A 385 19.82 14.53 20.02
C GLU A 385 20.61 13.39 19.33
N GLU A 386 19.94 12.35 18.86
CA GLU A 386 20.57 11.28 18.06
C GLU A 386 21.19 11.84 16.77
N LEU A 387 20.44 12.67 16.03
CA LEU A 387 20.95 13.26 14.79
C LEU A 387 22.11 14.21 15.05
N ASP A 388 22.07 15.00 16.11
CA ASP A 388 23.15 15.93 16.49
C ASP A 388 24.42 15.15 16.90
N LYS A 389 24.29 13.99 17.55
CA LYS A 389 25.44 13.10 17.83
C LYS A 389 26.08 12.55 16.55
N ILE A 390 25.28 12.23 15.53
CA ILE A 390 25.77 11.65 14.28
C ILE A 390 26.42 12.71 13.37
N PHE A 391 25.81 13.90 13.28
CA PHE A 391 26.20 14.92 12.30
C PHE A 391 26.94 16.13 12.91
N GLY A 392 26.82 16.37 14.21
CA GLY A 392 27.27 17.61 14.85
C GLY A 392 26.75 18.85 14.11
N ASP A 393 27.63 19.83 13.91
CA ASP A 393 27.32 21.04 13.14
C ASP A 393 27.35 20.84 11.62
N SER A 394 27.76 19.66 11.14
CA SER A 394 27.94 19.41 9.72
C SER A 394 26.61 19.45 8.95
N ASP A 395 26.66 20.00 7.74
CA ASP A 395 25.56 19.93 6.76
C ASP A 395 25.84 18.91 5.65
N ARG A 396 26.78 17.98 5.89
CA ARG A 396 27.10 16.93 4.92
C ARG A 396 25.89 16.04 4.60
N PRO A 397 25.83 15.47 3.39
CA PRO A 397 24.87 14.42 3.05
C PRO A 397 24.92 13.24 4.04
N VAL A 398 23.78 12.59 4.21
CA VAL A 398 23.63 11.32 4.94
C VAL A 398 24.31 10.20 4.14
N THR A 399 25.21 9.47 4.78
CA THR A 399 25.86 8.27 4.22
C THR A 399 25.08 7.01 4.60
N PHE A 400 25.38 5.88 3.96
CA PHE A 400 24.78 4.60 4.34
C PHE A 400 25.03 4.27 5.81
N GLN A 401 26.26 4.48 6.30
CA GLN A 401 26.63 4.17 7.67
C GLN A 401 25.84 4.99 8.69
N ASP A 402 25.61 6.28 8.42
CA ASP A 402 24.78 7.11 9.29
C ASP A 402 23.38 6.53 9.46
N THR A 403 22.81 5.97 8.38
CA THR A 403 21.49 5.35 8.45
C THR A 403 21.47 4.13 9.35
N LEU A 404 22.59 3.47 9.63
CA LEU A 404 22.66 2.36 10.59
C LEU A 404 22.68 2.86 12.04
N GLU A 405 23.21 4.07 12.26
CA GLU A 405 23.28 4.70 13.59
C GLU A 405 22.01 5.44 14.00
N MET A 406 21.10 5.74 13.05
CA MET A 406 19.77 6.32 13.29
C MET A 406 18.80 5.29 13.92
N LYS A 407 19.11 4.81 15.13
CA LYS A 407 18.39 3.72 15.81
C LYS A 407 17.09 4.21 16.45
N TYR A 408 17.13 5.34 17.15
CA TYR A 408 15.96 5.96 17.78
C TYR A 408 14.98 6.51 16.74
N LEU A 409 15.48 7.17 15.69
CA LEU A 409 14.68 7.60 14.55
C LEU A 409 13.97 6.41 13.88
N GLU A 410 14.68 5.28 13.71
CA GLU A 410 14.08 4.06 13.17
C GLU A 410 12.98 3.50 14.07
N ARG A 411 13.18 3.45 15.39
CA ARG A 411 12.14 3.03 16.34
C ARG A 411 10.91 3.95 16.30
N CYS A 412 11.11 5.26 16.18
CA CYS A 412 10.01 6.22 15.98
C CYS A 412 9.27 5.98 14.66
N LEU A 413 10.00 5.63 13.60
CA LEU A 413 9.41 5.29 12.30
C LEU A 413 8.63 3.98 12.37
N MET A 414 9.16 2.95 13.03
CA MET A 414 8.45 1.68 13.24
C MET A 414 7.19 1.88 14.08
N GLU A 415 7.23 2.70 15.12
CA GLU A 415 6.05 3.05 15.93
C GLU A 415 5.03 3.85 15.12
N THR A 416 5.48 4.75 14.25
CA THR A 416 4.61 5.42 13.29
C THR A 416 3.92 4.40 12.37
N LEU A 417 4.65 3.41 11.84
CA LEU A 417 4.08 2.38 10.97
C LEU A 417 3.18 1.39 11.72
N ARG A 418 3.37 1.21 13.03
CA ARG A 418 2.49 0.43 13.91
C ARG A 418 1.15 1.13 14.10
N MET A 419 1.20 2.42 14.43
CA MET A 419 -0.01 3.18 14.70
C MET A 419 -0.72 3.57 13.41
N PHE A 420 0.02 3.98 12.39
CA PHE A 420 -0.54 4.48 11.13
C PHE A 420 0.04 3.70 9.95
N PRO A 421 -0.25 2.37 9.85
CA PRO A 421 0.22 1.57 8.74
C PRO A 421 -0.37 2.14 7.44
N PRO A 422 0.46 2.52 6.44
CA PRO A 422 -0.05 3.09 5.19
C PRO A 422 -1.04 2.16 4.49
N VAL A 423 -0.89 0.84 4.63
CA VAL A 423 -1.85 -0.16 4.14
C VAL A 423 -2.56 -0.80 5.34
N PRO A 424 -3.74 -0.31 5.76
CA PRO A 424 -4.39 -0.75 7.00
C PRO A 424 -5.06 -2.12 6.90
N ILE A 425 -5.36 -2.58 5.68
CA ILE A 425 -5.94 -3.91 5.40
C ILE A 425 -5.30 -4.56 4.16
N ILE A 426 -5.14 -5.88 4.18
CA ILE A 426 -4.68 -6.67 3.02
C ILE A 426 -5.65 -7.82 2.80
N ALA A 427 -6.19 -7.97 1.59
CA ALA A 427 -7.19 -9.02 1.31
C ALA A 427 -6.67 -10.09 0.34
N ARG A 428 -7.01 -11.36 0.64
CA ARG A 428 -6.68 -12.55 -0.15
C ARG A 428 -7.94 -13.33 -0.50
N HIS A 429 -7.90 -14.02 -1.63
CA HIS A 429 -8.90 -15.02 -1.99
C HIS A 429 -8.48 -16.39 -1.44
N LEU A 430 -9.32 -16.99 -0.61
CA LEU A 430 -9.04 -18.28 0.00
C LEU A 430 -9.37 -19.43 -0.94
N LYS A 431 -8.39 -20.27 -1.28
CA LYS A 431 -8.52 -21.37 -2.26
C LYS A 431 -9.02 -22.70 -1.68
N GLN A 432 -8.82 -22.90 -0.38
CA GLN A 432 -9.13 -24.13 0.34
C GLN A 432 -9.54 -23.77 1.76
N ASP A 433 -10.32 -24.63 2.40
CA ASP A 433 -10.70 -24.45 3.79
C ASP A 433 -9.45 -24.40 4.68
N ILE A 434 -9.47 -23.53 5.68
CA ILE A 434 -8.40 -23.41 6.67
C ILE A 434 -8.95 -23.50 8.08
N THR A 435 -8.18 -24.07 9.00
CA THR A 435 -8.49 -24.06 10.43
C THR A 435 -7.64 -23.00 11.10
N LEU A 436 -8.27 -22.08 11.83
CA LEU A 436 -7.58 -20.98 12.51
C LEU A 436 -6.93 -21.46 13.82
N PRO A 437 -5.60 -21.38 13.97
CA PRO A 437 -4.92 -21.80 15.20
C PRO A 437 -5.41 -21.08 16.45
N SER A 438 -5.87 -19.84 16.33
CA SER A 438 -6.30 -19.03 17.48
C SER A 438 -7.56 -19.53 18.19
N CYS A 439 -8.46 -20.19 17.46
CA CYS A 439 -9.80 -20.56 17.96
C CYS A 439 -10.32 -21.92 17.48
N GLY A 440 -9.56 -22.65 16.64
CA GLY A 440 -9.94 -23.95 16.10
C GLY A 440 -11.10 -23.93 15.08
N LYS A 441 -11.63 -22.75 14.75
CA LYS A 441 -12.74 -22.61 13.79
C LYS A 441 -12.24 -22.70 12.35
N GLN A 442 -13.09 -23.18 11.46
CA GLN A 442 -12.78 -23.28 10.03
C GLN A 442 -13.31 -22.09 9.23
N VAL A 443 -12.52 -21.63 8.27
CA VAL A 443 -12.90 -20.61 7.27
C VAL A 443 -13.04 -21.30 5.90
N PRO A 444 -14.20 -21.19 5.24
CA PRO A 444 -14.46 -21.91 3.98
C PRO A 444 -13.71 -21.32 2.79
N ALA A 445 -13.32 -22.17 1.83
CA ALA A 445 -12.83 -21.78 0.52
C ALA A 445 -13.81 -20.83 -0.20
N GLY A 446 -13.28 -19.96 -1.05
CA GLY A 446 -14.02 -18.90 -1.73
C GLY A 446 -14.30 -17.66 -0.87
N THR A 447 -13.87 -17.67 0.40
CA THR A 447 -13.94 -16.51 1.30
C THR A 447 -12.88 -15.46 0.95
N THR A 448 -13.25 -14.18 1.08
CA THR A 448 -12.26 -13.09 1.11
C THR A 448 -11.71 -12.97 2.53
N VAL A 449 -10.45 -13.35 2.72
CA VAL A 449 -9.78 -13.20 4.02
C VAL A 449 -9.06 -11.85 4.05
N VAL A 450 -9.31 -11.07 5.09
CA VAL A 450 -8.76 -9.73 5.28
C VAL A 450 -7.83 -9.74 6.48
N VAL A 451 -6.53 -9.52 6.25
CA VAL A 451 -5.57 -9.22 7.33
C VAL A 451 -5.80 -7.77 7.73
N ALA A 452 -6.32 -7.58 8.95
CA ALA A 452 -6.63 -6.26 9.50
C ALA A 452 -5.41 -5.67 10.20
N THR A 453 -4.40 -5.26 9.41
CA THR A 453 -3.11 -4.73 9.89
C THR A 453 -3.28 -3.65 10.96
N TYR A 454 -4.21 -2.71 10.77
CA TYR A 454 -4.47 -1.64 11.74
C TYR A 454 -4.88 -2.15 13.14
N LYS A 455 -5.69 -3.21 13.19
CA LYS A 455 -6.17 -3.84 14.44
C LYS A 455 -5.11 -4.79 15.02
N LEU A 456 -4.46 -5.57 14.16
CA LEU A 456 -3.33 -6.44 14.51
C LEU A 456 -2.22 -5.66 15.25
N HIS A 457 -1.90 -4.45 14.79
CA HIS A 457 -0.87 -3.58 15.38
C HIS A 457 -1.31 -2.88 16.67
N ARG A 458 -2.55 -3.07 17.13
CA ARG A 458 -3.14 -2.48 18.34
C ARG A 458 -3.55 -3.52 19.38
N ARG A 459 -2.99 -4.71 19.27
CA ARG A 459 -3.29 -5.80 20.18
C ARG A 459 -2.68 -5.58 21.57
N PRO A 460 -3.48 -5.55 22.64
CA PRO A 460 -2.98 -5.33 24.00
C PRO A 460 -2.16 -6.50 24.55
N ASP A 461 -2.32 -7.70 23.99
CA ASP A 461 -1.49 -8.88 24.30
C ASP A 461 -0.11 -8.83 23.62
N VAL A 462 0.11 -7.91 22.67
CA VAL A 462 1.37 -7.73 21.93
C VAL A 462 2.08 -6.42 22.33
N TYR A 463 1.32 -5.34 22.51
CA TYR A 463 1.84 -4.01 22.82
C TYR A 463 1.20 -3.50 24.11
N GLU A 464 2.04 -3.15 25.07
CA GLU A 464 1.59 -2.49 26.30
C GLU A 464 1.07 -1.10 25.96
N ASN A 465 -0.16 -0.76 26.38
CA ASN A 465 -0.84 0.49 26.03
C ASN A 465 -0.88 0.75 24.50
N PRO A 466 -1.58 -0.10 23.72
CA PRO A 466 -1.45 -0.13 22.26
C PRO A 466 -1.88 1.16 21.54
N THR A 467 -2.59 2.06 22.22
CA THR A 467 -3.03 3.35 21.71
C THR A 467 -2.05 4.49 21.99
N LYS A 468 -0.99 4.27 22.78
CA LYS A 468 0.03 5.28 23.07
C LYS A 468 1.16 5.17 22.04
N PHE A 469 1.63 6.31 21.53
CA PHE A 469 2.85 6.36 20.73
C PHE A 469 4.07 6.17 21.64
N ASP A 470 4.71 5.00 21.53
CA ASP A 470 5.89 4.63 22.31
C ASP A 470 6.95 3.91 21.45
N PRO A 471 8.03 4.60 21.04
CA PRO A 471 9.16 4.00 20.33
C PRO A 471 9.86 2.87 21.10
N ASP A 472 9.69 2.77 22.42
CA ASP A 472 10.27 1.69 23.21
C ASP A 472 9.59 0.35 22.96
N ASN A 473 8.41 0.33 22.30
CA ASN A 473 7.83 -0.90 21.74
C ASN A 473 8.79 -1.62 20.78
N PHE A 474 9.75 -0.91 20.18
CA PHE A 474 10.72 -1.48 19.24
C PHE A 474 12.13 -1.57 19.80
N LEU A 475 12.28 -1.57 21.14
CA LEU A 475 13.54 -1.97 21.75
C LEU A 475 13.91 -3.42 21.34
N PRO A 476 15.21 -3.74 21.15
CA PRO A 476 15.65 -5.07 20.75
C PRO A 476 15.09 -6.18 21.64
N GLU A 477 15.12 -6.00 22.96
CA GLU A 477 14.63 -6.95 23.97
C GLU A 477 13.12 -7.18 23.91
N LYS A 478 12.33 -6.15 23.61
CA LYS A 478 10.87 -6.28 23.43
C LYS A 478 10.52 -6.91 22.09
N SER A 479 11.34 -6.67 21.07
CA SER A 479 11.11 -7.17 19.71
C SER A 479 11.52 -8.63 19.54
N ALA A 480 12.55 -9.09 20.28
CA ALA A 480 13.08 -10.45 20.17
C ALA A 480 12.05 -11.54 20.51
N ASN A 481 11.16 -11.28 21.47
CA ASN A 481 10.13 -12.23 21.92
C ASN A 481 8.76 -12.00 21.25
N ARG A 482 8.64 -11.02 20.35
CA ARG A 482 7.38 -10.72 19.67
C ARG A 482 7.14 -11.70 18.53
N HIS A 483 5.92 -12.22 18.41
CA HIS A 483 5.52 -13.03 17.27
C HIS A 483 5.78 -12.29 15.94
N TYR A 484 6.45 -12.93 14.99
CA TYR A 484 6.93 -12.28 13.76
C TYR A 484 5.82 -11.59 12.96
N TYR A 485 4.66 -12.25 12.87
CA TYR A 485 3.48 -11.72 12.18
C TYR A 485 2.66 -10.69 12.99
N ALA A 486 3.10 -10.28 14.18
CA ALA A 486 2.41 -9.26 14.97
C ALA A 486 2.75 -7.80 14.54
N PHE A 487 3.79 -7.63 13.72
CA PHE A 487 4.16 -6.36 13.12
C PHE A 487 4.48 -6.53 11.63
N VAL A 488 3.45 -6.39 10.78
CA VAL A 488 3.54 -6.55 9.32
C VAL A 488 3.15 -5.30 8.51
N PRO A 489 3.73 -4.10 8.76
CA PRO A 489 3.41 -2.91 7.98
C PRO A 489 3.79 -3.04 6.49
N PHE A 490 4.74 -3.94 6.18
CA PHE A 490 5.19 -4.28 4.84
C PHE A 490 4.66 -5.63 4.34
N SER A 491 3.57 -6.13 4.93
CA SER A 491 3.13 -7.54 4.78
C SER A 491 4.25 -8.51 5.20
N ALA A 492 4.08 -9.80 4.91
CA ALA A 492 5.08 -10.85 5.11
C ALA A 492 4.89 -11.99 4.10
N GLY A 493 5.83 -12.93 4.08
CA GLY A 493 5.85 -14.11 3.22
C GLY A 493 5.97 -13.80 1.73
N PRO A 494 5.54 -14.70 0.82
CA PRO A 494 5.83 -14.57 -0.62
C PRO A 494 5.32 -13.27 -1.25
N ARG A 495 4.30 -12.64 -0.67
CA ARG A 495 3.71 -11.39 -1.15
C ARG A 495 4.07 -10.19 -0.26
N SER A 496 5.22 -10.25 0.42
CA SER A 496 5.83 -9.13 1.15
C SER A 496 6.15 -7.94 0.23
N CYS A 497 6.33 -6.76 0.81
CA CYS A 497 6.69 -5.55 0.06
C CYS A 497 8.10 -5.67 -0.55
N VAL A 498 8.17 -5.61 -1.89
CA VAL A 498 9.46 -5.63 -2.62
C VAL A 498 10.34 -4.42 -2.28
N GLY A 499 9.72 -3.29 -1.95
CA GLY A 499 10.38 -2.02 -1.67
C GLY A 499 10.66 -1.76 -0.20
N ARG A 500 10.56 -2.74 0.73
CA ARG A 500 10.73 -2.51 2.18
C ARG A 500 12.03 -1.77 2.53
N LYS A 501 13.17 -2.32 2.11
CA LYS A 501 14.50 -1.74 2.36
C LYS A 501 14.65 -0.37 1.70
N TYR A 502 14.13 -0.22 0.48
CA TYR A 502 14.10 1.05 -0.25
C TYR A 502 13.31 2.11 0.51
N ALA A 503 12.10 1.78 0.98
CA ALA A 503 11.23 2.68 1.71
C ALA A 503 11.85 3.13 3.03
N MET A 504 12.37 2.19 3.83
CA MET A 504 13.01 2.52 5.11
C MET A 504 14.25 3.40 4.92
N LEU A 505 15.13 3.06 3.98
CA LEU A 505 16.32 3.87 3.71
C LEU A 505 15.96 5.29 3.24
N LYS A 506 15.01 5.38 2.29
CA LYS A 506 14.47 6.65 1.80
C LYS A 506 13.87 7.50 2.93
N LEU A 507 13.02 6.92 3.77
CA LEU A 507 12.36 7.61 4.89
C LEU A 507 13.37 8.11 5.92
N LYS A 508 14.37 7.30 6.31
CA LYS A 508 15.42 7.71 7.24
C LYS A 508 16.20 8.93 6.72
N ILE A 509 16.56 8.94 5.44
CA ILE A 509 17.31 10.07 4.83
C ILE A 509 16.43 11.33 4.74
N ILE A 510 15.19 11.22 4.27
CA ILE A 510 14.28 12.37 4.16
C ILE A 510 14.00 12.97 5.55
N LEU A 511 13.58 12.14 6.49
CA LEU A 511 13.14 12.59 7.81
C LEU A 511 14.31 13.15 8.63
N SER A 512 15.49 12.51 8.59
CA SER A 512 16.68 13.06 9.24
C SER A 512 17.10 14.40 8.63
N THR A 513 17.02 14.56 7.31
CA THR A 513 17.35 15.82 6.64
C THR A 513 16.39 16.94 7.05
N ILE A 514 15.08 16.65 7.15
CA ILE A 514 14.07 17.59 7.63
C ILE A 514 14.33 17.97 9.09
N LEU A 515 14.50 17.00 9.99
CA LEU A 515 14.67 17.24 11.43
C LEU A 515 16.02 17.87 11.80
N ARG A 516 17.04 17.76 10.94
CA ARG A 516 18.30 18.54 11.07
C ARG A 516 18.13 20.03 10.73
N ASN A 517 17.11 20.37 9.94
CA ASN A 517 16.86 21.74 9.48
C ASN A 517 15.73 22.41 10.25
N PHE A 518 14.74 21.65 10.73
CA PHE A 518 13.54 22.16 11.36
C PHE A 518 13.18 21.38 12.61
N ARG A 519 12.54 22.08 13.54
CA ARG A 519 11.68 21.49 14.56
C ARG A 519 10.25 21.55 14.05
N VAL A 520 9.53 20.44 14.16
CA VAL A 520 8.15 20.30 13.71
C VAL A 520 7.21 20.48 14.89
N TYR A 521 6.08 21.15 14.67
CA TYR A 521 5.00 21.30 15.65
C TYR A 521 3.67 20.94 14.99
N SER A 522 2.74 20.40 15.77
CA SER A 522 1.34 20.27 15.38
C SER A 522 0.46 20.75 16.52
N ASP A 523 -0.56 21.54 16.18
CA ASP A 523 -1.53 22.04 17.16
C ASP A 523 -2.68 21.02 17.39
N LEU A 524 -2.68 19.91 16.64
CA LEU A 524 -3.67 18.84 16.75
C LEU A 524 -3.21 17.76 17.73
N LYS A 525 -4.15 17.19 18.48
CA LYS A 525 -3.89 15.99 19.28
C LYS A 525 -4.10 14.74 18.44
N GLU A 526 -3.41 13.66 18.79
CA GLU A 526 -3.58 12.37 18.12
C GLU A 526 -5.03 11.87 18.18
N SER A 527 -5.73 12.11 19.30
CA SER A 527 -7.14 11.77 19.49
C SER A 527 -8.10 12.46 18.51
N ASP A 528 -7.65 13.56 17.90
CA ASP A 528 -8.47 14.40 17.03
C ASP A 528 -8.28 14.04 15.55
N PHE A 529 -7.40 13.08 15.24
CA PHE A 529 -7.13 12.66 13.86
C PHE A 529 -8.37 12.04 13.21
N LYS A 530 -8.78 12.60 12.07
CA LYS A 530 -9.89 12.04 11.29
C LYS A 530 -9.34 11.06 10.26
N LEU A 531 -9.00 9.87 10.74
CA LEU A 531 -8.45 8.82 9.89
C LEU A 531 -9.46 8.38 8.83
N GLN A 532 -8.98 8.22 7.60
CA GLN A 532 -9.71 7.60 6.50
C GLN A 532 -8.85 6.52 5.86
N ALA A 533 -9.42 5.33 5.67
CA ALA A 533 -8.76 4.24 4.97
C ALA A 533 -9.30 4.17 3.55
N ASP A 534 -8.68 4.96 2.66
CA ASP A 534 -8.98 4.91 1.23
C ASP A 534 -8.34 3.65 0.62
N ILE A 535 -7.40 3.83 -0.32
CA ILE A 535 -6.48 2.76 -0.70
C ILE A 535 -5.32 2.67 0.29
N ILE A 536 -4.89 3.83 0.81
CA ILE A 536 -3.94 3.96 1.90
C ILE A 536 -4.58 4.72 3.07
N LEU A 537 -4.00 4.59 4.26
CA LEU A 537 -4.41 5.34 5.43
C LEU A 537 -3.99 6.81 5.27
N LYS A 538 -4.95 7.72 5.44
CA LYS A 538 -4.74 9.18 5.39
C LYS A 538 -5.52 9.88 6.52
N ARG A 539 -5.29 11.18 6.65
CA ARG A 539 -6.06 12.08 7.50
C ARG A 539 -7.00 12.90 6.62
N ALA A 540 -8.29 12.84 6.87
CA ALA A 540 -9.30 13.54 6.08
C ALA A 540 -9.16 15.07 6.18
N GLU A 541 -8.58 15.56 7.27
CA GLU A 541 -8.28 16.97 7.54
C GLU A 541 -6.90 17.43 7.02
N GLY A 542 -6.14 16.55 6.35
CA GLY A 542 -4.77 16.80 5.90
C GLY A 542 -3.72 16.60 7.00
N PHE A 543 -2.45 16.79 6.63
CA PHE A 543 -1.31 16.59 7.53
C PHE A 543 -0.70 17.93 7.96
N LYS A 544 -1.51 18.70 8.67
CA LYS A 544 -1.14 20.06 9.07
C LYS A 544 -0.05 20.11 10.13
N VAL A 545 1.02 20.84 9.81
CA VAL A 545 2.18 21.06 10.69
C VAL A 545 2.70 22.49 10.58
N ARG A 546 3.45 22.92 11.58
CA ARG A 546 4.26 24.16 11.59
C ARG A 546 5.73 23.80 11.70
N LEU A 547 6.59 24.55 11.03
CA LEU A 547 8.04 24.36 11.08
C LEU A 547 8.73 25.56 11.74
N GLN A 548 9.73 25.26 12.58
CA GLN A 548 10.65 26.25 13.14
C GLN A 548 12.07 25.91 12.68
N PRO A 549 12.78 26.80 11.97
CA PRO A 549 14.17 26.55 11.59
C PRO A 549 15.07 26.30 12.82
N ARG A 550 15.90 25.26 12.76
CA ARG A 550 16.89 24.94 13.81
C ARG A 550 18.23 25.65 13.60
N LYS A 551 18.67 25.76 12.35
CA LYS A 551 19.89 26.50 11.98
C LYS A 551 19.47 27.91 11.55
N LEU A 552 20.04 28.95 12.18
CA LEU A 552 19.90 30.33 11.71
C LEU A 552 20.36 30.38 10.25
N ALA A 553 19.55 30.97 9.37
CA ALA A 553 19.99 31.23 8.00
C ALA A 553 21.30 32.02 8.10
N LYS A 554 22.40 31.46 7.58
CA LYS A 554 23.62 32.26 7.38
C LYS A 554 23.17 33.46 6.53
N ALA A 555 23.26 34.66 7.10
CA ALA A 555 23.02 35.88 6.35
C ALA A 555 23.91 35.82 5.10
N CYS A 556 23.28 35.86 3.92
CA CYS A 556 23.98 35.92 2.64
C CYS A 556 24.83 37.17 2.54
#